data_AF-A0AAU4FIU6-F1
#
_entry.id   AF-A0AAU4FIU6-F1
#
_cell.length_a   1.000
_cell.length_b   1.000
_cell.length_c   1.000
_cell.angle_alpha   90.00
_cell.angle_beta   90.00
_cell.angle_gamma   90.00
#
_symmetry.space_group_name_H-M   'P 1'
#
loop_
_entity.id
_entity.type
_entity.pdbx_description
1 polymer ?
#
loop_
_entity_poly.entity_id
_entity_poly.type
_entity_poly.pdbx_seq_one_letter_code
_entity_poly.pdbx_strand_id
1 'polypeptide(L)'
;METPSVSGIGWISTRPSGRETPMTLRREPTIAAGESIKQSIPVGFRQGGANGGGTGAAPFGRRLRNLRLQAGLSQMQLARSSTLSVRAIRDLENGRVRQPRADSLRLLADALGLSAPQMNRLANDHSLGFLAGATEPAVSGPLIGREQELAALTTMLGAGHHRLVTITGIEGVGKTRLALGVAHALEAAEQSTVFWLALDDDRLRSRRGPVGAPERPTWLREVVHSGPDSRRRLVETIGESNSLLVLDGARPEDELADITAGLVAACPRLRILVTTRNPVDMPLDTLFPLAPLPVPLSDTEPADLDKVASVALLLAQMKRIQPAFRPDPHVLADVARICRALDGLPAALESAAHWSLIYSLRQLAHQLTTDPLTVARRPHGGHRQPDAYASVHHTIATLSSRQRDLLSAMSHRTSREPDGYWSVPEVADTMGLTAGECADGIYHLLILGILRRVDHHDVAMFKVLNIVSIAGQNAIAGQNAAA
;
A
#
# COMPACT_ATOMS: atom_id res chain seq x y z
N MET A 1 22.41 1.58 -73.69
CA MET A 1 23.67 1.57 -72.93
C MET A 1 23.84 0.19 -72.31
N GLU A 2 24.89 -0.51 -72.74
CA GLU A 2 25.68 -1.52 -71.99
C GLU A 2 24.96 -2.61 -71.16
N THR A 3 24.70 -3.73 -71.85
CA THR A 3 25.19 -5.11 -71.59
C THR A 3 25.02 -5.87 -70.25
N PRO A 4 24.95 -7.23 -70.27
CA PRO A 4 24.48 -8.05 -69.14
C PRO A 4 25.44 -9.20 -68.71
N SER A 5 24.94 -10.16 -67.91
CA SER A 5 25.47 -11.54 -67.71
C SER A 5 26.73 -11.68 -66.80
N VAL A 6 27.12 -12.83 -66.20
CA VAL A 6 26.50 -14.17 -66.11
C VAL A 6 27.03 -14.97 -64.87
N SER A 7 26.31 -16.04 -64.54
CA SER A 7 26.55 -17.18 -63.63
C SER A 7 27.97 -17.73 -63.38
N GLY A 8 28.16 -18.42 -62.25
CA GLY A 8 28.70 -19.81 -62.24
C GLY A 8 29.84 -20.18 -61.27
N ILE A 9 29.65 -21.30 -60.53
CA ILE A 9 30.52 -22.51 -60.39
C ILE A 9 32.05 -22.25 -60.32
N GLY A 10 32.86 -22.72 -59.35
CA GLY A 10 32.85 -23.96 -58.56
C GLY A 10 34.10 -24.83 -58.88
N TRP A 11 34.48 -25.75 -57.97
CA TRP A 11 35.48 -26.85 -58.07
C TRP A 11 36.96 -26.67 -57.62
N ILE A 12 37.42 -27.70 -56.87
CA ILE A 12 38.75 -28.40 -56.84
C ILE A 12 40.00 -27.58 -56.40
N SER A 13 40.69 -27.87 -55.28
CA SER A 13 41.37 -29.10 -54.78
C SER A 13 42.74 -29.42 -55.42
N THR A 14 43.83 -29.33 -54.63
CA THR A 14 44.94 -30.31 -54.64
C THR A 14 45.79 -30.28 -53.34
N ARG A 15 46.00 -31.47 -52.76
CA ARG A 15 47.06 -31.86 -51.78
C ARG A 15 48.35 -32.26 -52.55
N PRO A 16 49.49 -32.72 -51.97
CA PRO A 16 49.81 -33.28 -50.62
C PRO A 16 51.08 -32.63 -49.98
N SER A 17 51.82 -33.12 -48.95
CA SER A 17 51.95 -34.36 -48.12
C SER A 17 52.59 -33.99 -46.75
N GLY A 18 52.75 -34.80 -45.70
CA GLY A 18 52.51 -36.24 -45.40
C GLY A 18 53.20 -36.67 -44.07
N ARG A 19 53.09 -37.94 -43.66
CA ARG A 19 53.67 -38.62 -42.45
C ARG A 19 53.18 -38.12 -41.07
N GLU A 20 52.25 -38.81 -40.40
CA GLU A 20 52.37 -40.06 -39.59
C GLU A 20 52.71 -39.77 -38.09
N THR A 21 51.71 -39.57 -37.20
CA THR A 21 51.02 -40.57 -36.31
C THR A 21 51.67 -40.74 -34.92
N PRO A 22 50.95 -41.21 -33.87
CA PRO A 22 49.56 -40.93 -33.45
C PRO A 22 49.39 -40.72 -31.91
N MET A 23 48.24 -40.21 -31.41
CA MET A 23 47.56 -40.78 -30.22
C MET A 23 46.15 -40.22 -29.93
N THR A 24 45.16 -41.10 -30.07
CA THR A 24 43.90 -41.23 -29.29
C THR A 24 43.25 -40.01 -28.60
N LEU A 25 42.12 -39.54 -29.15
CA LEU A 25 40.99 -39.00 -28.39
C LEU A 25 39.69 -39.66 -28.84
N ARG A 26 38.83 -40.05 -27.88
CA ARG A 26 37.53 -40.69 -28.15
C ARG A 26 36.42 -39.64 -28.30
N ARG A 27 35.54 -39.93 -29.26
CA ARG A 27 34.31 -39.23 -29.66
C ARG A 27 33.47 -38.64 -28.51
N GLU A 28 32.95 -37.44 -28.73
CA GLU A 28 31.68 -36.96 -28.15
C GLU A 28 30.50 -37.83 -28.62
N PRO A 29 29.33 -37.72 -27.97
CA PRO A 29 28.28 -36.98 -28.69
C PRO A 29 27.38 -36.10 -27.82
N THR A 30 27.03 -34.95 -28.41
CA THR A 30 25.68 -34.37 -28.56
C THR A 30 24.67 -34.41 -27.41
N ILE A 31 24.19 -33.20 -27.09
CA ILE A 31 23.12 -32.85 -26.13
C ILE A 31 21.80 -33.59 -26.43
N ALA A 32 21.15 -34.10 -25.37
CA ALA A 32 19.78 -34.59 -25.38
C ALA A 32 18.90 -33.80 -24.39
N ALA A 33 17.61 -33.67 -24.70
CA ALA A 33 16.65 -32.86 -23.96
C ALA A 33 16.29 -33.41 -22.57
N GLY A 34 15.86 -32.55 -21.67
CA GLY A 34 15.59 -32.89 -20.27
C GLY A 34 14.34 -33.74 -20.06
N GLU A 35 14.51 -34.89 -19.40
CA GLU A 35 13.42 -35.67 -18.80
C GLU A 35 13.20 -35.30 -17.33
N SER A 36 11.94 -35.38 -16.89
CA SER A 36 11.52 -35.05 -15.53
C SER A 36 11.93 -36.12 -14.51
N ILE A 37 12.82 -35.79 -13.58
CA ILE A 37 13.08 -36.64 -12.41
C ILE A 37 12.25 -36.15 -11.22
N LYS A 38 11.11 -36.83 -11.00
CA LYS A 38 10.41 -36.81 -9.70
C LYS A 38 11.26 -37.58 -8.69
N GLN A 39 11.83 -36.92 -7.70
CA GLN A 39 12.37 -37.60 -6.52
C GLN A 39 11.83 -37.00 -5.21
N SER A 40 11.16 -37.87 -4.47
CA SER A 40 10.54 -37.63 -3.18
C SER A 40 11.60 -37.45 -2.09
N ILE A 41 11.53 -36.36 -1.33
CA ILE A 41 12.38 -36.17 -0.13
C ILE A 41 11.53 -36.49 1.11
N PRO A 42 11.92 -37.44 1.97
CA PRO A 42 11.18 -37.74 3.19
C PRO A 42 11.37 -36.62 4.24
N VAL A 43 10.26 -36.14 4.80
CA VAL A 43 10.25 -35.10 5.84
C VAL A 43 10.63 -35.71 7.18
N GLY A 44 11.76 -35.27 7.76
CA GLY A 44 12.29 -35.81 9.01
C GLY A 44 13.18 -34.83 9.78
N PHE A 45 12.74 -33.59 9.98
CA PHE A 45 13.49 -32.63 10.81
C PHE A 45 13.13 -32.72 12.29
N ARG A 46 14.07 -33.25 13.09
CA ARG A 46 14.06 -33.12 14.56
C ARG A 46 14.09 -31.63 14.95
N GLN A 47 13.19 -31.21 15.83
CA GLN A 47 13.29 -29.92 16.50
C GLN A 47 14.50 -29.92 17.44
N GLY A 48 15.46 -29.04 17.19
CA GLY A 48 16.59 -28.78 18.08
C GLY A 48 16.44 -27.43 18.79
N GLY A 49 16.07 -27.46 20.07
CA GLY A 49 16.27 -26.41 21.07
C GLY A 49 16.11 -24.94 20.63
N ALA A 50 14.87 -24.43 20.65
CA ALA A 50 14.64 -22.98 20.65
C ALA A 50 14.90 -22.42 22.05
N ASN A 51 15.94 -21.58 22.20
CA ASN A 51 16.14 -20.78 23.40
C ASN A 51 16.74 -19.42 23.03
N GLY A 52 16.13 -18.33 23.52
CA GLY A 52 16.51 -16.94 23.19
C GLY A 52 15.57 -16.27 22.18
N GLY A 53 14.73 -15.34 22.66
CA GLY A 53 13.79 -14.58 21.83
C GLY A 53 14.49 -13.63 20.84
N GLY A 54 13.88 -13.45 19.66
CA GLY A 54 14.50 -12.74 18.53
C GLY A 54 13.50 -12.17 17.52
N THR A 55 12.38 -11.61 17.96
CA THR A 55 11.43 -10.85 17.12
C THR A 55 12.00 -9.47 16.76
N GLY A 56 13.10 -9.44 16.02
CA GLY A 56 13.85 -8.20 15.77
C GLY A 56 14.97 -8.27 14.72
N ALA A 57 14.86 -9.16 13.72
CA ALA A 57 15.77 -9.10 12.57
C ALA A 57 15.50 -7.81 11.77
N ALA A 58 16.50 -6.92 11.73
CA ALA A 58 16.46 -5.66 10.97
C ALA A 58 16.07 -5.90 9.50
N PRO A 59 15.46 -4.91 8.80
CA PRO A 59 14.94 -5.07 7.43
C PRO A 59 15.95 -5.73 6.49
N PHE A 60 17.19 -5.21 6.49
CA PHE A 60 18.36 -5.77 5.81
C PHE A 60 18.54 -7.29 6.01
N GLY A 61 18.52 -7.79 7.25
CA GLY A 61 18.79 -9.19 7.56
C GLY A 61 17.71 -10.15 7.03
N ARG A 62 16.45 -9.70 7.05
CA ARG A 62 15.33 -10.44 6.43
C ARG A 62 15.44 -10.44 4.90
N ARG A 63 15.80 -9.31 4.28
CA ARG A 63 15.92 -9.23 2.81
C ARG A 63 17.11 -10.03 2.29
N LEU A 64 18.27 -9.97 2.95
CA LEU A 64 19.44 -10.81 2.66
C LEU A 64 19.09 -12.31 2.73
N ARG A 65 18.35 -12.72 3.76
CA ARG A 65 17.86 -14.10 3.90
C ARG A 65 16.92 -14.50 2.77
N ASN A 66 16.00 -13.62 2.36
CA ASN A 66 15.06 -13.88 1.27
C ASN A 66 15.78 -14.02 -0.09
N LEU A 67 16.68 -13.09 -0.42
CA LEU A 67 17.51 -13.14 -1.64
C LEU A 67 18.34 -14.43 -1.69
N ARG A 68 18.97 -14.81 -0.56
CA ARG A 68 19.72 -16.07 -0.47
C ARG A 68 18.84 -17.30 -0.73
N LEU A 69 17.62 -17.32 -0.18
CA LEU A 69 16.67 -18.43 -0.38
C LEU A 69 16.13 -18.48 -1.81
N GLN A 70 15.88 -17.33 -2.45
CA GLN A 70 15.50 -17.23 -3.87
C GLN A 70 16.62 -17.72 -4.79
N ALA A 71 17.88 -17.42 -4.47
CA ALA A 71 19.05 -17.95 -5.16
C ALA A 71 19.33 -19.45 -4.87
N GLY A 72 18.51 -20.12 -4.06
CA GLY A 72 18.69 -21.53 -3.69
C GLY A 72 19.90 -21.84 -2.80
N LEU A 73 20.52 -20.82 -2.20
CA LEU A 73 21.77 -20.96 -1.45
C LEU A 73 21.53 -21.24 0.04
N SER A 74 22.33 -22.11 0.65
CA SER A 74 22.47 -22.18 2.12
C SER A 74 23.38 -21.06 2.65
N GLN A 75 23.33 -20.76 3.96
CA GLN A 75 24.27 -19.81 4.60
C GLN A 75 25.74 -20.18 4.32
N MET A 76 26.05 -21.48 4.17
CA MET A 76 27.39 -21.97 3.87
C MET A 76 27.78 -21.78 2.41
N GLN A 77 26.85 -21.94 1.47
CA GLN A 77 27.11 -21.67 0.05
C GLN A 77 27.30 -20.17 -0.20
N LEU A 78 26.43 -19.31 0.34
CA LEU A 78 26.59 -17.85 0.22
C LEU A 78 27.91 -17.36 0.84
N ALA A 79 28.30 -17.88 2.00
CA ALA A 79 29.59 -17.58 2.62
C ALA A 79 30.78 -17.93 1.69
N ARG A 80 30.74 -19.09 1.03
CA ARG A 80 31.78 -19.52 0.08
C ARG A 80 31.81 -18.64 -1.17
N SER A 81 30.67 -18.29 -1.74
CA SER A 81 30.61 -17.45 -2.95
C SER A 81 30.94 -15.98 -2.66
N SER A 82 30.62 -15.46 -1.47
CA SER A 82 30.89 -14.06 -1.08
C SER A 82 32.21 -13.85 -0.35
N THR A 83 33.05 -14.88 -0.17
CA THR A 83 34.27 -14.86 0.66
C THR A 83 34.07 -14.45 2.14
N LEU A 84 32.82 -14.37 2.62
CA LEU A 84 32.51 -14.04 4.02
C LEU A 84 32.43 -15.30 4.87
N SER A 85 32.59 -15.18 6.19
CA SER A 85 32.38 -16.33 7.08
C SER A 85 30.90 -16.67 7.24
N VAL A 86 30.57 -17.96 7.43
CA VAL A 86 29.20 -18.42 7.72
C VAL A 86 28.62 -17.71 8.96
N ARG A 87 29.50 -17.37 9.92
CA ARG A 87 29.13 -16.57 11.10
C ARG A 87 28.74 -15.14 10.72
N ALA A 88 29.51 -14.47 9.85
CA ALA A 88 29.17 -13.14 9.37
C ALA A 88 27.81 -13.13 8.64
N ILE A 89 27.56 -14.09 7.74
CA ILE A 89 26.25 -14.25 7.07
C ILE A 89 25.12 -14.42 8.10
N ARG A 90 25.31 -15.28 9.11
CA ARG A 90 24.32 -15.52 10.17
C ARG A 90 24.09 -14.30 11.06
N ASP A 91 25.12 -13.56 11.41
CA ASP A 91 25.02 -12.38 12.26
C ASP A 91 24.42 -11.17 11.49
N LEU A 92 24.58 -11.13 10.17
CA LEU A 92 23.88 -10.23 9.24
C LEU A 92 22.39 -10.58 9.11
N GLU A 93 22.05 -11.84 8.78
CA GLU A 93 20.65 -12.29 8.65
C GLU A 93 19.83 -12.12 9.93
N ASN A 94 20.45 -12.32 11.09
CA ASN A 94 19.81 -12.13 12.39
C ASN A 94 19.79 -10.66 12.87
N GLY A 95 20.33 -9.72 12.09
CA GLY A 95 20.36 -8.29 12.46
C GLY A 95 21.28 -7.94 13.64
N ARG A 96 22.24 -8.82 13.99
CA ARG A 96 23.23 -8.54 15.04
C ARG A 96 24.26 -7.51 14.57
N VAL A 97 24.63 -7.57 13.30
CA VAL A 97 25.40 -6.51 12.65
C VAL A 97 24.44 -5.46 12.13
N ARG A 98 24.30 -4.34 12.86
CA ARG A 98 23.45 -3.21 12.45
C ARG A 98 24.03 -2.43 11.27
N GLN A 99 25.36 -2.42 11.12
CA GLN A 99 26.05 -1.74 10.03
C GLN A 99 27.11 -2.62 9.33
N PRO A 100 26.74 -3.43 8.32
CA PRO A 100 27.69 -4.00 7.36
C PRO A 100 28.60 -2.97 6.68
N ARG A 101 29.82 -3.38 6.34
CA ARG A 101 30.77 -2.55 5.56
C ARG A 101 30.42 -2.58 4.07
N ALA A 102 30.71 -1.49 3.36
CA ALA A 102 30.46 -1.36 1.92
C ALA A 102 31.07 -2.51 1.09
N ASP A 103 32.30 -2.94 1.41
CA ASP A 103 32.95 -4.06 0.71
C ASP A 103 32.26 -5.39 0.98
N SER A 104 31.73 -5.60 2.18
CA SER A 104 30.92 -6.79 2.49
C SER A 104 29.59 -6.79 1.75
N LEU A 105 29.00 -5.62 1.48
CA LEU A 105 27.78 -5.49 0.67
C LEU A 105 28.05 -5.78 -0.81
N ARG A 106 29.17 -5.30 -1.36
CA ARG A 106 29.61 -5.62 -2.74
C ARG A 106 29.84 -7.12 -2.91
N LEU A 107 30.65 -7.73 -2.03
CA LEU A 107 30.91 -9.17 -2.05
C LEU A 107 29.63 -10.02 -1.94
N LEU A 108 28.62 -9.57 -1.18
CA LEU A 108 27.31 -10.21 -1.12
C LEU A 108 26.51 -10.04 -2.40
N ALA A 109 26.54 -8.85 -3.01
CA ALA A 109 25.83 -8.56 -4.26
C ALA A 109 26.39 -9.38 -5.43
N ASP A 110 27.72 -9.41 -5.58
CA ASP A 110 28.42 -10.22 -6.59
C ASP A 110 28.08 -11.70 -6.43
N ALA A 111 28.13 -12.21 -5.20
CA ALA A 111 27.86 -13.61 -4.86
C ALA A 111 26.40 -14.05 -4.99
N LEU A 112 25.46 -13.10 -5.00
CA LEU A 112 24.03 -13.32 -5.22
C LEU A 112 23.61 -13.00 -6.67
N GLY A 113 24.53 -12.54 -7.53
CA GLY A 113 24.23 -12.13 -8.90
C GLY A 113 23.30 -10.92 -8.98
N LEU A 114 23.36 -10.00 -7.99
CA LEU A 114 22.45 -8.86 -7.92
C LEU A 114 22.75 -7.83 -9.02
N SER A 115 21.70 -7.41 -9.72
CA SER A 115 21.74 -6.24 -10.59
C SER A 115 22.06 -4.96 -9.78
N ALA A 116 22.55 -3.91 -10.45
CA ALA A 116 22.79 -2.61 -9.83
C ALA A 116 21.62 -2.07 -8.97
N PRO A 117 20.33 -2.10 -9.42
CA PRO A 117 19.21 -1.68 -8.57
C PRO A 117 18.91 -2.65 -7.41
N GLN A 118 19.30 -3.92 -7.47
CA GLN A 118 19.20 -4.85 -6.32
C GLN A 118 20.34 -4.63 -5.32
N MET A 119 21.55 -4.32 -5.79
CA MET A 119 22.69 -3.94 -4.95
C MET A 119 22.40 -2.63 -4.20
N ASN A 120 21.89 -1.61 -4.89
CA ASN A 120 21.49 -0.34 -4.25
C ASN A 120 20.37 -0.56 -3.21
N ARG A 121 19.37 -1.41 -3.50
CA ARG A 121 18.35 -1.82 -2.52
C ARG A 121 18.97 -2.43 -1.25
N LEU A 122 19.88 -3.41 -1.41
CA LEU A 122 20.54 -4.07 -0.27
C LEU A 122 21.45 -3.11 0.53
N ALA A 123 22.08 -2.14 -0.13
CA ALA A 123 22.90 -1.12 0.52
C ALA A 123 22.07 -0.04 1.22
N ASN A 124 20.91 0.34 0.66
CA ASN A 124 20.07 1.40 1.21
C ASN A 124 19.23 0.93 2.41
N ASP A 125 18.80 -0.34 2.44
CA ASP A 125 18.22 -0.99 3.64
C ASP A 125 19.18 -0.94 4.87
N HIS A 126 20.47 -0.76 4.61
CA HIS A 126 21.52 -0.58 5.61
C HIS A 126 21.82 0.90 5.91
N SER A 127 22.04 1.72 4.87
CA SER A 127 22.36 3.15 5.03
C SER A 127 21.23 3.93 5.71
N LEU A 128 19.98 3.53 5.45
CA LEU A 128 18.78 4.03 6.14
C LEU A 128 18.50 3.29 7.45
N GLY A 129 19.48 2.59 8.04
CA GLY A 129 19.37 1.92 9.34
C GLY A 129 19.13 2.86 10.54
N PHE A 130 19.15 4.17 10.34
CA PHE A 130 18.63 5.15 11.31
C PHE A 130 17.11 5.33 11.18
N LEU A 131 16.54 5.15 9.99
CA LEU A 131 15.09 5.05 9.73
C LEU A 131 14.51 3.69 10.18
N ALA A 132 15.17 2.93 11.06
CA ALA A 132 14.86 1.52 11.37
C ALA A 132 13.56 1.25 12.17
N GLY A 133 12.56 2.13 12.08
CA GLY A 133 11.15 1.75 12.17
C GLY A 133 10.54 1.35 10.82
N ALA A 134 11.27 1.51 9.71
CA ALA A 134 10.91 1.11 8.35
C ALA A 134 10.72 -0.41 8.20
N THR A 135 9.58 -0.91 8.66
CA THR A 135 9.06 -2.22 8.24
C THR A 135 7.75 -1.97 7.51
N GLU A 136 7.71 -2.33 6.24
CA GLU A 136 6.48 -2.39 5.47
C GLU A 136 5.42 -3.23 6.23
N PRO A 137 4.18 -2.74 6.40
CA PRO A 137 3.16 -3.47 7.13
C PRO A 137 2.85 -4.81 6.45
N ALA A 138 2.93 -5.90 7.22
CA ALA A 138 2.68 -7.25 6.73
C ALA A 138 1.18 -7.49 6.46
N VAL A 139 0.72 -7.03 5.30
CA VAL A 139 -0.67 -7.15 4.85
C VAL A 139 -0.88 -8.46 4.08
N SER A 140 -1.89 -9.22 4.50
CA SER A 140 -2.28 -10.48 3.84
C SER A 140 -3.45 -10.30 2.87
N GLY A 141 -3.46 -11.11 1.82
CA GLY A 141 -4.51 -11.17 0.79
C GLY A 141 -4.39 -10.10 -0.30
N PRO A 142 -4.97 -10.34 -1.50
CA PRO A 142 -4.85 -9.43 -2.64
C PRO A 142 -5.48 -8.06 -2.37
N LEU A 143 -5.05 -7.05 -3.14
CA LEU A 143 -5.80 -5.81 -3.29
C LEU A 143 -7.03 -6.12 -4.18
N ILE A 144 -8.23 -5.68 -3.77
CA ILE A 144 -9.50 -5.99 -4.44
C ILE A 144 -10.21 -4.68 -4.76
N GLY A 145 -10.62 -4.51 -6.02
CA GLY A 145 -11.49 -3.39 -6.42
C GLY A 145 -10.80 -2.03 -6.36
N ARG A 146 -9.50 -2.00 -6.63
CA ARG A 146 -8.64 -0.80 -6.65
C ARG A 146 -7.72 -0.76 -7.87
N GLU A 147 -8.07 -1.50 -8.91
CA GLU A 147 -7.24 -1.71 -10.10
C GLU A 147 -7.07 -0.40 -10.89
N GLN A 148 -8.10 0.45 -10.91
CA GLN A 148 -8.10 1.76 -11.56
C GLN A 148 -7.21 2.76 -10.80
N GLU A 149 -7.35 2.86 -9.48
CA GLU A 149 -6.56 3.78 -8.65
C GLU A 149 -5.08 3.35 -8.60
N LEU A 150 -4.81 2.04 -8.59
CA LEU A 150 -3.46 1.50 -8.71
C LEU A 150 -2.84 1.89 -10.06
N ALA A 151 -3.55 1.71 -11.18
CA ALA A 151 -3.09 2.11 -12.50
C ALA A 151 -2.87 3.64 -12.62
N ALA A 152 -3.77 4.45 -12.06
CA ALA A 152 -3.64 5.90 -12.05
C ALA A 152 -2.39 6.35 -11.26
N LEU A 153 -2.25 5.91 -10.01
CA LEU A 153 -1.12 6.29 -9.15
C LEU A 153 0.23 5.81 -9.69
N THR A 154 0.29 4.57 -10.21
CA THR A 154 1.51 4.05 -10.85
C THR A 154 1.86 4.82 -12.13
N THR A 155 0.88 5.29 -12.89
CA THR A 155 1.11 6.15 -14.06
C THR A 155 1.62 7.54 -13.65
N MET A 156 0.94 8.19 -12.70
CA MET A 156 1.31 9.52 -12.19
C MET A 156 2.74 9.58 -11.67
N LEU A 157 3.13 8.59 -10.86
CA LEU A 157 4.48 8.47 -10.31
C LEU A 157 5.48 7.93 -11.35
N GLY A 158 5.08 6.94 -12.16
CA GLY A 158 5.93 6.23 -13.11
C GLY A 158 6.42 7.09 -14.28
N ALA A 159 5.55 7.92 -14.86
CA ALA A 159 5.85 8.77 -16.01
C ALA A 159 6.68 10.02 -15.68
N GLY A 160 6.96 10.29 -14.40
CA GLY A 160 7.78 11.43 -13.96
C GLY A 160 7.08 12.79 -13.95
N HIS A 161 5.79 12.85 -14.32
CA HIS A 161 5.00 14.08 -14.27
C HIS A 161 4.68 14.52 -12.84
N HIS A 162 4.35 13.58 -11.94
CA HIS A 162 4.08 13.89 -10.53
C HIS A 162 5.16 13.29 -9.64
N ARG A 163 5.88 14.17 -8.92
CA ARG A 163 6.98 13.79 -8.01
C ARG A 163 6.57 13.74 -6.54
N LEU A 164 5.38 14.25 -6.24
CA LEU A 164 4.72 14.18 -4.94
C LEU A 164 3.24 13.86 -5.20
N VAL A 165 2.73 12.83 -4.55
CA VAL A 165 1.30 12.47 -4.57
C VAL A 165 0.86 12.15 -3.14
N THR A 166 -0.32 12.62 -2.75
CA THR A 166 -0.85 12.54 -1.39
C THR A 166 -2.19 11.82 -1.42
N ILE A 167 -2.23 10.54 -1.02
CA ILE A 167 -3.49 9.79 -0.89
C ILE A 167 -4.24 10.28 0.35
N THR A 168 -5.44 10.84 0.14
CA THR A 168 -6.31 11.36 1.20
C THR A 168 -7.60 10.53 1.33
N GLY A 169 -8.47 10.89 2.26
CA GLY A 169 -9.75 10.20 2.54
C GLY A 169 -9.83 9.63 3.95
N ILE A 170 -10.98 9.06 4.29
CA ILE A 170 -11.31 8.57 5.64
C ILE A 170 -10.41 7.40 6.08
N GLU A 171 -10.30 7.12 7.38
CA GLU A 171 -9.57 5.95 7.87
C GLU A 171 -10.28 4.65 7.44
N GLY A 172 -9.54 3.55 7.35
CA GLY A 172 -10.11 2.28 6.92
C GLY A 172 -10.54 2.21 5.44
N VAL A 173 -10.42 3.30 4.68
CA VAL A 173 -10.71 3.35 3.24
C VAL A 173 -9.70 2.58 2.36
N GLY A 174 -8.56 2.21 2.94
CA GLY A 174 -7.54 1.38 2.31
C GLY A 174 -6.28 2.10 1.81
N LYS A 175 -6.04 3.36 2.20
CA LYS A 175 -4.88 4.17 1.74
C LYS A 175 -3.54 3.41 1.83
N THR A 176 -3.20 2.86 3.00
CA THR A 176 -2.02 2.01 3.21
C THR A 176 -1.98 0.82 2.25
N ARG A 177 -3.10 0.08 2.07
CA ARG A 177 -3.16 -1.06 1.14
C ARG A 177 -2.94 -0.65 -0.32
N LEU A 178 -3.43 0.53 -0.71
CA LEU A 178 -3.20 1.08 -2.05
C LEU A 178 -1.75 1.53 -2.23
N ALA A 179 -1.17 2.22 -1.24
CA ALA A 179 0.24 2.62 -1.26
C ALA A 179 1.21 1.42 -1.32
N LEU A 180 0.89 0.31 -0.63
CA LEU A 180 1.61 -0.96 -0.78
C LEU A 180 1.50 -1.52 -2.20
N GLY A 181 0.29 -1.52 -2.79
CA GLY A 181 0.08 -1.95 -4.17
C GLY A 181 0.91 -1.15 -5.17
N VAL A 182 0.93 0.18 -5.02
CA VAL A 182 1.74 1.10 -5.85
C VAL A 182 3.23 0.84 -5.68
N ALA A 183 3.70 0.69 -4.43
CA ALA A 183 5.08 0.35 -4.12
C ALA A 183 5.51 -0.97 -4.77
N HIS A 184 4.72 -2.03 -4.60
CA HIS A 184 4.99 -3.34 -5.21
C HIS A 184 4.97 -3.31 -6.73
N ALA A 185 4.03 -2.58 -7.35
CA ALA A 185 3.97 -2.44 -8.79
C ALA A 185 5.21 -1.73 -9.36
N LEU A 186 5.66 -0.64 -8.71
CA LEU A 186 6.85 0.11 -9.12
C LEU A 186 8.17 -0.64 -8.83
N GLU A 187 8.23 -1.45 -7.75
CA GLU A 187 9.39 -2.31 -7.49
C GLU A 187 9.45 -3.50 -8.46
N ALA A 188 8.30 -4.13 -8.78
CA ALA A 188 8.21 -5.26 -9.70
C ALA A 188 8.49 -4.88 -11.16
N ALA A 189 8.17 -3.65 -11.56
CA ALA A 189 8.54 -3.09 -12.86
C ALA A 189 9.98 -2.53 -12.90
N GLU A 190 10.76 -2.71 -11.81
CA GLU A 190 12.12 -2.18 -11.61
C GLU A 190 12.24 -0.65 -11.78
N GLN A 191 11.13 0.08 -11.73
CA GLN A 191 11.08 1.52 -11.98
C GLN A 191 11.59 2.35 -10.80
N SER A 192 11.54 1.85 -9.58
CA SER A 192 11.96 2.59 -8.39
C SER A 192 12.40 1.68 -7.23
N THR A 193 13.42 2.12 -6.49
CA THR A 193 13.73 1.58 -5.17
C THR A 193 12.75 2.14 -4.14
N VAL A 194 12.04 1.29 -3.42
CA VAL A 194 11.03 1.71 -2.44
C VAL A 194 11.64 1.87 -1.04
N PHE A 195 11.34 3.00 -0.41
CA PHE A 195 11.58 3.28 1.01
C PHE A 195 10.23 3.50 1.70
N TRP A 196 9.97 2.80 2.81
CA TRP A 196 8.68 2.87 3.51
C TRP A 196 8.84 3.40 4.94
N LEU A 197 8.12 4.45 5.29
CA LEU A 197 8.10 5.05 6.63
C LEU A 197 6.65 5.12 7.13
N ALA A 198 6.32 4.26 8.10
CA ALA A 198 5.05 4.33 8.83
C ALA A 198 5.15 5.40 9.92
N LEU A 199 4.40 6.50 9.77
CA LEU A 199 4.39 7.62 10.70
C LEU A 199 3.42 7.42 11.86
N ASP A 200 2.49 6.49 11.74
CA ASP A 200 1.54 6.13 12.79
C ASP A 200 2.07 5.07 13.78
N ASP A 201 3.25 4.47 13.55
CA ASP A 201 3.85 3.54 14.51
C ASP A 201 4.37 4.28 15.77
N ASP A 202 3.72 4.03 16.91
CA ASP A 202 4.11 4.50 18.26
C ASP A 202 5.59 4.21 18.60
N ARG A 203 6.22 3.23 17.96
CA ARG A 203 7.66 2.93 18.16
C ARG A 203 8.56 4.00 17.55
N LEU A 204 8.10 4.67 16.49
CA LEU A 204 8.79 5.79 15.88
C LEU A 204 8.50 7.10 16.61
N ARG A 205 7.33 7.25 17.26
CA ARG A 205 6.99 8.41 18.08
C ARG A 205 7.55 8.25 19.50
N SER A 206 8.76 8.76 19.72
CA SER A 206 9.45 8.53 20.99
C SER A 206 8.81 9.32 22.14
N ARG A 207 8.48 8.60 23.23
CA ARG A 207 8.01 9.08 24.55
C ARG A 207 8.98 10.01 25.31
N ARG A 208 9.91 10.67 24.61
CA ARG A 208 10.97 11.55 25.15
C ARG A 208 10.94 12.95 24.50
N GLY A 209 9.74 13.51 24.35
CA GLY A 209 9.55 14.96 24.27
C GLY A 209 9.42 15.57 25.67
N PRO A 210 9.70 16.88 25.85
CA PRO A 210 9.19 17.59 27.02
C PRO A 210 7.65 17.54 27.02
N VAL A 211 7.06 17.42 28.21
CA VAL A 211 5.59 17.29 28.38
C VAL A 211 4.90 18.49 27.72
N GLY A 212 4.07 18.21 26.70
CA GLY A 212 3.29 19.23 25.97
C GLY A 212 3.73 19.53 24.54
N ALA A 213 4.87 19.01 24.07
CA ALA A 213 5.25 19.12 22.66
C ALA A 213 4.59 18.01 21.80
N PRO A 214 4.16 18.28 20.55
CA PRO A 214 3.58 17.26 19.67
C PRO A 214 4.61 16.15 19.36
N GLU A 215 4.20 14.90 19.55
CA GLU A 215 5.08 13.72 19.39
C GLU A 215 5.33 13.41 17.90
N ARG A 216 6.34 14.05 17.31
CA ARG A 216 6.80 13.77 15.94
C ARG A 216 7.59 12.45 15.83
N PRO A 217 7.56 11.75 14.68
CA PRO A 217 8.40 10.57 14.43
C PRO A 217 9.88 10.91 14.61
N THR A 218 10.64 9.99 15.22
CA THR A 218 12.04 10.24 15.60
C THR A 218 12.91 10.58 14.40
N TRP A 219 12.71 9.89 13.27
CA TRP A 219 13.40 10.21 12.02
C TRP A 219 13.03 11.59 11.44
N LEU A 220 11.77 12.01 11.61
CA LEU A 220 11.29 13.31 11.15
C LEU A 220 11.89 14.42 12.02
N ARG A 221 12.03 14.16 13.33
CA ARG A 221 12.83 15.00 14.23
C ARG A 221 14.30 15.00 13.83
N GLU A 222 14.88 13.90 13.34
CA GLU A 222 16.26 13.91 12.84
C GLU A 222 16.40 14.72 11.53
N VAL A 223 15.50 14.55 10.57
CA VAL A 223 15.51 15.30 9.29
C VAL A 223 15.22 16.80 9.48
N VAL A 224 14.38 17.18 10.45
CA VAL A 224 13.99 18.58 10.71
C VAL A 224 14.83 19.26 11.80
N HIS A 225 15.18 18.56 12.88
CA HIS A 225 15.80 19.14 14.09
C HIS A 225 17.27 18.72 14.30
N SER A 226 17.78 17.65 13.69
CA SER A 226 19.22 17.29 13.79
C SER A 226 20.09 18.02 12.76
N GLY A 227 19.61 19.16 12.25
CA GLY A 227 20.35 20.09 11.42
C GLY A 227 20.60 19.61 9.97
N PRO A 228 21.37 20.40 9.20
CA PRO A 228 21.61 20.15 7.77
C PRO A 228 22.15 18.75 7.46
N ASP A 229 22.95 18.17 8.36
CA ASP A 229 23.66 16.92 8.14
C ASP A 229 22.75 15.70 8.02
N SER A 230 21.60 15.67 8.70
CA SER A 230 20.66 14.53 8.62
C SER A 230 19.86 14.53 7.33
N ARG A 231 19.37 15.71 6.89
CA ARG A 231 18.78 15.88 5.56
C ARG A 231 19.80 15.60 4.47
N ARG A 232 21.05 16.06 4.64
CA ARG A 232 22.15 15.79 3.73
C ARG A 232 22.42 14.28 3.59
N ARG A 233 22.50 13.52 4.68
CA ARG A 233 22.65 12.05 4.63
C ARG A 233 21.50 11.35 3.90
N LEU A 234 20.26 11.80 4.09
CA LEU A 234 19.10 11.26 3.37
C LEU A 234 19.21 11.54 1.85
N VAL A 235 19.59 12.76 1.48
CA VAL A 235 19.85 13.16 0.09
C VAL A 235 21.02 12.37 -0.52
N GLU A 236 22.13 12.20 0.21
CA GLU A 236 23.29 11.41 -0.22
C GLU A 236 22.96 9.91 -0.37
N THR A 237 22.03 9.38 0.44
CA THR A 237 21.59 7.97 0.37
C THR A 237 20.60 7.71 -0.77
N ILE A 238 19.69 8.65 -1.05
CA ILE A 238 18.77 8.57 -2.19
C ILE A 238 19.54 8.82 -3.51
N GLY A 239 20.40 9.84 -3.51
CA GLY A 239 21.24 10.24 -4.63
C GLY A 239 20.46 10.43 -5.93
N GLU A 240 21.03 9.94 -7.03
CA GLU A 240 20.41 9.94 -8.36
C GLU A 240 19.67 8.63 -8.68
N SER A 241 19.35 7.81 -7.67
CA SER A 241 18.58 6.58 -7.89
C SER A 241 17.10 6.90 -8.10
N ASN A 242 16.46 6.24 -9.09
CA ASN A 242 15.00 6.25 -9.19
C ASN A 242 14.43 5.64 -7.91
N SER A 243 13.77 6.46 -7.09
CA SER A 243 13.41 6.10 -5.73
C SER A 243 11.99 6.57 -5.41
N LEU A 244 11.24 5.74 -4.68
CA LEU A 244 9.93 6.06 -4.12
C LEU A 244 10.04 6.10 -2.61
N LEU A 245 9.76 7.25 -2.00
CA LEU A 245 9.61 7.38 -0.55
C LEU A 245 8.13 7.38 -0.19
N VAL A 246 7.68 6.35 0.53
CA VAL A 246 6.31 6.26 1.06
C VAL A 246 6.28 6.75 2.51
N LEU A 247 5.43 7.75 2.77
CA LEU A 247 5.16 8.32 4.08
C LEU A 247 3.72 7.94 4.48
N ASP A 248 3.54 6.80 5.14
CA ASP A 248 2.22 6.24 5.46
C ASP A 248 1.75 6.73 6.84
N GLY A 249 0.47 7.12 6.97
CA GLY A 249 -0.10 7.52 8.27
C GLY A 249 0.31 8.92 8.75
N ALA A 250 0.60 9.85 7.84
CA ALA A 250 0.93 11.23 8.15
C ALA A 250 -0.22 11.96 8.89
N ARG A 251 0.15 12.91 9.76
CA ARG A 251 -0.75 13.77 10.53
C ARG A 251 -0.39 15.25 10.34
N PRO A 252 -1.33 16.21 10.53
CA PRO A 252 -1.04 17.64 10.34
C PRO A 252 0.13 18.17 11.19
N GLU A 253 0.39 17.57 12.35
CA GLU A 253 1.49 17.98 13.25
C GLU A 253 2.89 17.54 12.77
N ASP A 254 2.95 16.76 11.69
CA ASP A 254 4.20 16.27 11.10
C ASP A 254 4.83 17.30 10.11
N GLU A 255 4.09 18.32 9.65
CA GLU A 255 4.59 19.43 8.80
C GLU A 255 5.37 18.96 7.55
N LEU A 256 4.76 18.08 6.75
CA LEU A 256 5.44 17.37 5.66
C LEU A 256 5.63 18.21 4.40
N ALA A 257 4.90 19.31 4.23
CA ALA A 257 4.94 20.16 3.04
C ALA A 257 6.36 20.60 2.64
N ASP A 258 7.03 21.36 3.51
CA ASP A 258 8.36 21.91 3.27
C ASP A 258 9.44 20.80 3.20
N ILE A 259 9.24 19.73 3.95
CA ILE A 259 10.14 18.58 4.02
C ILE A 259 10.11 17.83 2.67
N THR A 260 8.92 17.52 2.17
CA THR A 260 8.74 16.80 0.91
C THR A 260 9.15 17.66 -0.28
N ALA A 261 8.76 18.94 -0.33
CA ALA A 261 9.24 19.89 -1.33
C ALA A 261 10.78 20.00 -1.32
N GLY A 262 11.38 20.11 -0.14
CA GLY A 262 12.83 20.19 0.05
C GLY A 262 13.60 18.93 -0.36
N LEU A 263 12.99 17.73 -0.28
CA LEU A 263 13.57 16.48 -0.76
C LEU A 263 13.39 16.31 -2.27
N VAL A 264 12.23 16.65 -2.81
CA VAL A 264 11.94 16.67 -4.26
C VAL A 264 12.88 17.62 -4.99
N ALA A 265 13.17 18.80 -4.43
CA ALA A 265 14.14 19.74 -4.99
C ALA A 265 15.59 19.21 -4.95
N ALA A 266 15.98 18.49 -3.90
CA ALA A 266 17.35 18.02 -3.71
C ALA A 266 17.70 16.71 -4.45
N CYS A 267 16.72 15.84 -4.70
CA CYS A 267 16.92 14.52 -5.31
C CYS A 267 16.11 14.41 -6.62
N PRO A 268 16.64 14.74 -7.82
CA PRO A 268 15.85 14.89 -9.04
C PRO A 268 15.02 13.67 -9.47
N ARG A 269 15.43 12.46 -9.09
CA ARG A 269 14.76 11.18 -9.40
C ARG A 269 13.96 10.60 -8.22
N LEU A 270 13.85 11.34 -7.12
CA LEU A 270 12.97 10.99 -6.01
C LEU A 270 11.50 11.30 -6.37
N ARG A 271 10.65 10.34 -6.03
CA ARG A 271 9.19 10.42 -6.00
C ARG A 271 8.73 10.20 -4.56
N ILE A 272 7.70 10.91 -4.12
CA ILE A 272 7.15 10.78 -2.76
C ILE A 272 5.66 10.44 -2.84
N LEU A 273 5.25 9.43 -2.07
CA LEU A 273 3.85 9.04 -1.89
C LEU A 273 3.49 9.21 -0.41
N VAL A 274 2.62 10.16 -0.10
CA VAL A 274 2.12 10.39 1.26
C VAL A 274 0.76 9.73 1.43
N THR A 275 0.45 9.15 2.59
CA THR A 275 -0.92 8.83 2.98
C THR A 275 -1.29 9.63 4.23
N THR A 276 -2.46 10.29 4.20
CA THR A 276 -2.94 11.10 5.33
C THR A 276 -4.46 10.97 5.48
N ARG A 277 -4.96 11.21 6.70
CA ARG A 277 -6.40 11.41 6.97
C ARG A 277 -6.81 12.88 6.80
N ASN A 278 -5.87 13.82 6.92
CA ASN A 278 -6.14 15.25 6.91
C ASN A 278 -4.96 15.98 6.23
N PRO A 279 -5.13 16.51 5.00
CA PRO A 279 -4.04 17.05 4.17
C PRO A 279 -3.81 18.56 4.37
N VAL A 280 -3.98 19.10 5.58
CA VAL A 280 -3.99 20.57 5.84
C VAL A 280 -2.74 21.27 5.31
N ASP A 281 -1.58 20.63 5.40
CA ASP A 281 -0.28 21.14 4.99
C ASP A 281 0.08 20.81 3.54
N MET A 282 -0.60 19.87 2.88
CA MET A 282 -0.18 19.34 1.58
C MET A 282 -0.73 20.15 0.38
N PRO A 283 0.07 20.39 -0.67
CA PRO A 283 -0.41 21.13 -1.86
C PRO A 283 -1.60 20.45 -2.55
N LEU A 284 -2.62 21.24 -2.88
CA LEU A 284 -3.91 20.73 -3.38
C LEU A 284 -3.80 19.97 -4.71
N ASP A 285 -2.84 20.34 -5.56
CA ASP A 285 -2.52 19.72 -6.85
C ASP A 285 -1.83 18.34 -6.71
N THR A 286 -1.38 17.99 -5.50
CA THR A 286 -0.79 16.67 -5.20
C THR A 286 -1.82 15.67 -4.65
N LEU A 287 -3.05 16.12 -4.32
CA LEU A 287 -4.01 15.29 -3.61
C LEU A 287 -4.67 14.25 -4.52
N PHE A 288 -4.76 13.02 -4.01
CA PHE A 288 -5.49 11.91 -4.61
C PHE A 288 -6.56 11.44 -3.61
N PRO A 289 -7.80 11.98 -3.68
CA PRO A 289 -8.88 11.59 -2.77
C PRO A 289 -9.35 10.16 -3.01
N LEU A 290 -9.10 9.27 -2.05
CA LEU A 290 -9.50 7.87 -2.14
C LEU A 290 -10.91 7.67 -1.57
N ALA A 291 -11.89 7.52 -2.44
CA ALA A 291 -13.26 7.17 -2.07
C ALA A 291 -13.36 5.73 -1.52
N PRO A 292 -14.39 5.38 -0.71
CA PRO A 292 -14.75 4.00 -0.40
C PRO A 292 -15.00 3.14 -1.65
N LEU A 293 -15.07 1.81 -1.51
CA LEU A 293 -15.29 0.94 -2.66
C LEU A 293 -16.68 1.18 -3.29
N PRO A 294 -16.81 1.03 -4.62
CA PRO A 294 -18.10 0.94 -5.29
C PRO A 294 -19.03 -0.07 -4.63
N VAL A 295 -20.29 0.31 -4.45
CA VAL A 295 -21.36 -0.51 -3.87
C VAL A 295 -22.41 -0.82 -4.93
N PRO A 296 -23.21 -1.90 -4.79
CA PRO A 296 -24.26 -2.20 -5.76
C PRO A 296 -25.30 -1.07 -5.78
N LEU A 297 -25.65 -0.60 -6.97
CA LEU A 297 -26.76 0.33 -7.18
C LEU A 297 -28.09 -0.38 -6.93
N SER A 298 -29.19 0.38 -6.91
CA SER A 298 -30.55 -0.14 -6.68
C SER A 298 -31.02 -1.07 -7.80
N ASP A 299 -30.51 -0.88 -9.02
CA ASP A 299 -30.81 -1.57 -10.29
C ASP A 299 -29.74 -2.61 -10.69
N THR A 300 -28.71 -2.84 -9.87
CA THR A 300 -27.66 -3.82 -10.17
C THR A 300 -28.22 -5.24 -10.23
N GLU A 301 -28.09 -5.88 -11.39
CA GLU A 301 -28.57 -7.24 -11.65
C GLU A 301 -27.98 -8.26 -10.66
N PRO A 302 -28.77 -9.25 -10.18
CA PRO A 302 -28.30 -10.25 -9.21
C PRO A 302 -27.07 -11.05 -9.66
N ALA A 303 -26.89 -11.21 -10.98
CA ALA A 303 -25.77 -11.92 -11.60
C ALA A 303 -24.45 -11.13 -11.65
N ASP A 304 -24.48 -9.83 -11.36
CA ASP A 304 -23.32 -8.93 -11.34
C ASP A 304 -22.91 -8.49 -9.92
N LEU A 305 -23.72 -8.81 -8.91
CA LEU A 305 -23.48 -8.40 -7.51
C LEU A 305 -22.09 -8.80 -7.00
N ASP A 306 -21.61 -10.01 -7.31
CA ASP A 306 -20.32 -10.52 -6.82
C ASP A 306 -19.10 -9.88 -7.50
N LYS A 307 -19.29 -9.22 -8.65
CA LYS A 307 -18.27 -8.43 -9.36
C LYS A 307 -18.09 -7.04 -8.75
N VAL A 308 -19.06 -6.55 -7.98
CA VAL A 308 -18.98 -5.23 -7.34
C VAL A 308 -17.93 -5.26 -6.23
N ALA A 309 -16.99 -4.32 -6.27
CA ALA A 309 -15.81 -4.28 -5.41
C ALA A 309 -16.09 -4.48 -3.90
N SER A 310 -17.10 -3.81 -3.34
CA SER A 310 -17.46 -3.97 -1.92
C SER A 310 -17.96 -5.39 -1.59
N VAL A 311 -18.72 -6.00 -2.51
CA VAL A 311 -19.28 -7.35 -2.36
C VAL A 311 -18.17 -8.38 -2.49
N ALA A 312 -17.31 -8.25 -3.51
CA ALA A 312 -16.13 -9.09 -3.71
C ALA A 312 -15.22 -9.09 -2.46
N LEU A 313 -14.96 -7.92 -1.86
CA LEU A 313 -14.18 -7.81 -0.62
C LEU A 313 -14.87 -8.51 0.56
N LEU A 314 -16.16 -8.26 0.80
CA LEU A 314 -16.90 -8.87 1.91
C LEU A 314 -16.96 -10.40 1.76
N LEU A 315 -17.27 -10.91 0.57
CA LEU A 315 -17.25 -12.34 0.26
C LEU A 315 -15.85 -12.96 0.47
N ALA A 316 -14.77 -12.25 0.09
CA ALA A 316 -13.40 -12.72 0.30
C ALA A 316 -13.04 -12.79 1.80
N GLN A 317 -13.43 -11.79 2.59
CA GLN A 317 -13.22 -11.78 4.04
C GLN A 317 -14.03 -12.88 4.73
N MET A 318 -15.30 -13.06 4.35
CA MET A 318 -16.13 -14.16 4.86
C MET A 318 -15.53 -15.53 4.54
N LYS A 319 -15.11 -15.79 3.29
CA LYS A 319 -14.44 -17.05 2.91
C LYS A 319 -13.13 -17.28 3.67
N ARG A 320 -12.38 -16.23 4.01
CA ARG A 320 -11.14 -16.31 4.80
C ARG A 320 -11.39 -16.76 6.25
N ILE A 321 -12.53 -16.36 6.83
CA ILE A 321 -12.90 -16.66 8.22
C ILE A 321 -13.74 -17.96 8.29
N GLN A 322 -14.56 -18.23 7.27
CA GLN A 322 -15.44 -19.40 7.13
C GLN A 322 -15.17 -20.09 5.77
N PRO A 323 -14.17 -20.99 5.65
CA PRO A 323 -13.80 -21.61 4.36
C PRO A 323 -14.91 -22.42 3.67
N ALA A 324 -15.87 -22.92 4.45
CA ALA A 324 -17.05 -23.64 3.94
C ALA A 324 -18.15 -22.72 3.39
N PHE A 325 -18.07 -21.40 3.60
CA PHE A 325 -19.10 -20.46 3.16
C PHE A 325 -19.28 -20.47 1.63
N ARG A 326 -20.53 -20.60 1.18
CA ARG A 326 -20.93 -20.53 -0.23
C ARG A 326 -22.11 -19.55 -0.33
N PRO A 327 -21.98 -18.45 -1.10
CA PRO A 327 -23.10 -17.55 -1.30
C PRO A 327 -24.12 -18.14 -2.28
N ASP A 328 -25.40 -17.96 -1.96
CA ASP A 328 -26.53 -18.14 -2.88
C ASP A 328 -27.14 -16.76 -3.24
N PRO A 329 -28.13 -16.67 -4.16
CA PRO A 329 -28.71 -15.38 -4.56
C PRO A 329 -29.38 -14.58 -3.43
N HIS A 330 -29.97 -15.24 -2.42
CA HIS A 330 -30.56 -14.54 -1.27
C HIS A 330 -29.46 -13.99 -0.34
N VAL A 331 -28.41 -14.78 -0.14
CA VAL A 331 -27.20 -14.36 0.59
C VAL A 331 -26.54 -13.17 -0.11
N LEU A 332 -26.42 -13.18 -1.45
CA LEU A 332 -25.88 -12.04 -2.21
C LEU A 332 -26.72 -10.77 -2.06
N ALA A 333 -28.05 -10.87 -2.03
CA ALA A 333 -28.92 -9.73 -1.76
C ALA A 333 -28.69 -9.14 -0.35
N ASP A 334 -28.51 -9.99 0.66
CA ASP A 334 -28.18 -9.55 2.03
C ASP A 334 -26.78 -8.91 2.10
N VAL A 335 -25.78 -9.47 1.41
CA VAL A 335 -24.42 -8.87 1.27
C VAL A 335 -24.50 -7.51 0.59
N ALA A 336 -25.27 -7.36 -0.50
CA ALA A 336 -25.45 -6.09 -1.19
C ALA A 336 -26.05 -5.01 -0.27
N ARG A 337 -27.04 -5.36 0.56
CA ARG A 337 -27.62 -4.44 1.56
C ARG A 337 -26.58 -4.02 2.61
N ILE A 338 -25.79 -4.96 3.13
CA ILE A 338 -24.67 -4.66 4.05
C ILE A 338 -23.66 -3.70 3.39
N CYS A 339 -23.28 -3.96 2.14
CA CYS A 339 -22.33 -3.12 1.41
C CYS A 339 -22.82 -1.68 1.20
N ARG A 340 -24.10 -1.48 0.87
CA ARG A 340 -24.69 -0.13 0.75
C ARG A 340 -24.72 0.58 2.11
N ALA A 341 -25.18 -0.09 3.17
CA ALA A 341 -25.31 0.52 4.49
C ALA A 341 -23.96 0.90 5.13
N LEU A 342 -22.89 0.17 4.82
CA LEU A 342 -21.51 0.47 5.24
C LEU A 342 -20.70 1.26 4.20
N ASP A 343 -21.38 1.84 3.20
CA ASP A 343 -20.81 2.69 2.14
C ASP A 343 -19.60 2.09 1.41
N GLY A 344 -19.49 0.75 1.36
CA GLY A 344 -18.32 0.08 0.79
C GLY A 344 -16.99 0.35 1.51
N LEU A 345 -17.01 0.85 2.75
CA LEU A 345 -15.80 1.17 3.52
C LEU A 345 -15.08 -0.14 3.92
N PRO A 346 -13.85 -0.42 3.43
CA PRO A 346 -13.17 -1.70 3.64
C PRO A 346 -13.05 -2.12 5.11
N ALA A 347 -12.66 -1.22 6.02
CA ALA A 347 -12.56 -1.56 7.44
C ALA A 347 -13.91 -1.94 8.08
N ALA A 348 -15.01 -1.31 7.67
CA ALA A 348 -16.35 -1.65 8.16
C ALA A 348 -16.85 -2.98 7.56
N LEU A 349 -16.57 -3.25 6.28
CA LEU A 349 -16.84 -4.54 5.65
C LEU A 349 -16.02 -5.67 6.31
N GLU A 350 -14.77 -5.41 6.69
CA GLU A 350 -13.98 -6.33 7.49
C GLU A 350 -14.61 -6.58 8.86
N SER A 351 -15.12 -5.56 9.55
CA SER A 351 -15.87 -5.74 10.81
C SER A 351 -17.12 -6.61 10.59
N ALA A 352 -17.92 -6.33 9.56
CA ALA A 352 -19.12 -7.10 9.22
C ALA A 352 -18.83 -8.59 8.95
N ALA A 353 -17.71 -8.90 8.29
CA ALA A 353 -17.26 -10.28 8.05
C ALA A 353 -16.86 -11.03 9.34
N HIS A 354 -16.49 -10.33 10.42
CA HIS A 354 -16.29 -10.96 11.73
C HIS A 354 -17.63 -11.09 12.47
N TRP A 355 -18.53 -10.12 12.35
CA TRP A 355 -19.87 -10.19 12.93
C TRP A 355 -20.73 -11.32 12.33
N SER A 356 -20.47 -11.74 11.08
CA SER A 356 -21.14 -12.90 10.45
C SER A 356 -20.77 -14.26 11.07
N LEU A 357 -19.91 -14.30 12.09
CA LEU A 357 -19.71 -15.47 12.96
C LEU A 357 -20.78 -15.58 14.06
N ILE A 358 -21.46 -14.48 14.38
CA ILE A 358 -22.40 -14.35 15.51
C ILE A 358 -23.83 -14.14 14.99
N TYR A 359 -23.98 -13.35 13.93
CA TYR A 359 -25.27 -13.00 13.34
C TYR A 359 -25.38 -13.54 11.91
N SER A 360 -26.59 -13.91 11.49
CA SER A 360 -26.88 -14.14 10.07
C SER A 360 -26.78 -12.83 9.28
N LEU A 361 -26.46 -12.91 7.99
CA LEU A 361 -26.38 -11.71 7.14
C LEU A 361 -27.70 -10.94 7.06
N ARG A 362 -28.84 -11.65 7.14
CA ARG A 362 -30.17 -11.03 7.22
C ARG A 362 -30.35 -10.17 8.47
N GLN A 363 -29.87 -10.67 9.63
CA GLN A 363 -29.90 -9.91 10.88
C GLN A 363 -28.97 -8.70 10.81
N LEU A 364 -27.76 -8.85 10.27
CA LEU A 364 -26.82 -7.74 10.07
C LEU A 364 -27.41 -6.67 9.14
N ALA A 365 -27.92 -7.06 7.97
CA ALA A 365 -28.56 -6.13 7.03
C ALA A 365 -29.74 -5.37 7.66
N HIS A 366 -30.49 -6.01 8.56
CA HIS A 366 -31.57 -5.35 9.29
C HIS A 366 -31.04 -4.39 10.38
N GLN A 367 -30.08 -4.79 11.21
CA GLN A 367 -29.46 -3.93 12.22
C GLN A 367 -28.81 -2.68 11.60
N LEU A 368 -28.10 -2.85 10.48
CA LEU A 368 -27.50 -1.78 9.70
C LEU A 368 -28.51 -0.81 9.09
N THR A 369 -29.80 -1.17 8.99
CA THR A 369 -30.85 -0.24 8.56
C THR A 369 -31.19 0.77 9.66
N THR A 370 -31.00 0.39 10.93
CA THR A 370 -31.28 1.23 12.11
C THR A 370 -30.05 2.02 12.56
N ASP A 371 -28.90 1.35 12.68
CA ASP A 371 -27.63 2.01 13.02
C ASP A 371 -26.42 1.25 12.41
N PRO A 372 -25.86 1.73 11.29
CA PRO A 372 -24.65 1.21 10.67
C PRO A 372 -23.41 1.16 11.58
N LEU A 373 -23.33 2.04 12.58
CA LEU A 373 -22.15 2.18 13.45
C LEU A 373 -21.98 0.96 14.37
N THR A 374 -23.07 0.28 14.73
CA THR A 374 -23.06 -0.94 15.56
C THR A 374 -22.15 -2.04 15.01
N VAL A 375 -22.16 -2.24 13.68
CA VAL A 375 -21.40 -3.28 12.98
C VAL A 375 -20.04 -2.76 12.49
N ALA A 376 -19.89 -1.44 12.30
CA ALA A 376 -18.62 -0.82 11.93
C ALA A 376 -17.51 -1.08 12.98
N ARG A 377 -17.88 -1.10 14.26
CA ARG A 377 -16.99 -1.44 15.38
C ARG A 377 -16.64 -2.93 15.39
N ARG A 378 -15.35 -3.27 15.57
CA ARG A 378 -14.91 -4.68 15.60
C ARG A 378 -15.27 -5.41 16.90
N PRO A 379 -15.59 -6.72 16.85
CA PRO A 379 -15.87 -7.53 18.05
C PRO A 379 -14.71 -7.63 19.06
N HIS A 380 -13.45 -7.48 18.62
CA HIS A 380 -12.25 -7.56 19.45
C HIS A 380 -11.30 -6.40 19.13
N GLY A 381 -11.06 -5.54 20.12
CA GLY A 381 -10.17 -4.37 20.00
C GLY A 381 -8.69 -4.75 20.14
N GLY A 382 -8.02 -5.03 19.02
CA GLY A 382 -6.56 -5.06 18.96
C GLY A 382 -6.01 -3.71 18.49
N HIS A 383 -5.05 -3.14 19.21
CA HIS A 383 -4.42 -1.82 18.96
C HIS A 383 -3.62 -1.67 17.64
N ARG A 384 -3.94 -2.43 16.57
CA ARG A 384 -3.13 -2.51 15.34
C ARG A 384 -3.90 -2.45 14.02
N GLN A 385 -5.23 -2.33 14.04
CA GLN A 385 -6.01 -2.15 12.83
C GLN A 385 -7.08 -1.08 13.03
N PRO A 386 -7.35 -0.26 12.00
CA PRO A 386 -8.24 0.89 12.10
C PRO A 386 -9.67 0.47 12.43
N ASP A 387 -10.28 1.15 13.39
CA ASP A 387 -11.69 1.01 13.75
C ASP A 387 -12.51 2.06 13.00
N ALA A 388 -13.35 1.62 12.07
CA ALA A 388 -14.20 2.49 11.28
C ALA A 388 -15.12 3.36 12.16
N TYR A 389 -15.59 2.83 13.29
CA TYR A 389 -16.38 3.58 14.27
C TYR A 389 -15.59 4.75 14.85
N ALA A 390 -14.42 4.46 15.45
CA ALA A 390 -13.59 5.46 16.10
C ALA A 390 -13.09 6.53 15.11
N SER A 391 -12.77 6.13 13.87
CA SER A 391 -12.40 7.07 12.81
C SER A 391 -13.51 8.06 12.49
N VAL A 392 -14.73 7.59 12.23
CA VAL A 392 -15.83 8.47 11.81
C VAL A 392 -16.09 9.53 12.89
N HIS A 393 -16.15 9.11 14.16
CA HIS A 393 -16.29 10.03 15.29
C HIS A 393 -15.12 11.01 15.42
N HIS A 394 -13.87 10.56 15.24
CA HIS A 394 -12.71 11.45 15.29
C HIS A 394 -12.72 12.48 14.15
N THR A 395 -12.97 12.05 12.92
CA THR A 395 -13.08 12.94 11.75
C THR A 395 -14.15 14.01 11.96
N ILE A 396 -15.36 13.63 12.40
CA ILE A 396 -16.44 14.59 12.71
C ILE A 396 -16.03 15.57 13.81
N ALA A 397 -15.37 15.11 14.87
CA ALA A 397 -14.90 15.97 15.96
C ALA A 397 -13.84 16.99 15.52
N THR A 398 -13.06 16.69 14.48
CA THR A 398 -12.07 17.61 13.89
C THR A 398 -12.64 18.64 12.90
N LEU A 399 -13.92 18.57 12.55
CA LEU A 399 -14.54 19.50 11.59
C LEU A 399 -14.74 20.91 12.15
N SER A 400 -14.47 21.91 11.33
CA SER A 400 -14.82 23.30 11.61
C SER A 400 -16.35 23.46 11.72
N SER A 401 -16.83 24.55 12.34
CA SER A 401 -18.27 24.79 12.47
C SER A 401 -18.97 24.79 11.10
N ARG A 402 -18.41 25.52 10.12
CA ARG A 402 -18.92 25.56 8.74
C ARG A 402 -19.01 24.18 8.09
N GLN A 403 -18.03 23.31 8.33
CA GLN A 403 -18.03 21.93 7.81
C GLN A 403 -19.08 21.06 8.52
N ARG A 404 -19.33 21.27 9.82
CA ARG A 404 -20.39 20.60 10.58
C ARG A 404 -21.79 21.05 10.13
N ASP A 405 -21.97 22.34 9.84
CA ASP A 405 -23.24 22.89 9.36
C ASP A 405 -23.60 22.30 7.97
N LEU A 406 -22.63 22.29 7.03
CA LEU A 406 -22.77 21.64 5.73
C LEU A 406 -23.08 20.14 5.85
N LEU A 407 -22.31 19.42 6.69
CA LEU A 407 -22.55 18.01 6.96
C LEU A 407 -23.97 17.76 7.50
N SER A 408 -24.44 18.60 8.42
CA SER A 408 -25.76 18.48 9.05
C SER A 408 -26.89 18.49 8.01
N ALA A 409 -26.95 19.50 7.14
CA ALA A 409 -28.02 19.58 6.15
C ALA A 409 -27.94 18.47 5.09
N MET A 410 -26.74 18.16 4.60
CA MET A 410 -26.58 17.08 3.62
C MET A 410 -26.98 15.70 4.19
N SER A 411 -26.75 15.49 5.49
CA SER A 411 -27.13 14.27 6.23
C SER A 411 -28.65 14.08 6.33
N HIS A 412 -29.44 15.16 6.41
CA HIS A 412 -30.91 15.06 6.54
C HIS A 412 -31.60 14.41 5.33
N ARG A 413 -31.15 14.69 4.09
CA ARG A 413 -31.65 14.02 2.87
C ARG A 413 -31.09 12.59 2.79
N THR A 414 -29.79 12.43 3.07
CA THR A 414 -29.09 11.13 3.08
C THR A 414 -29.79 10.07 3.95
N SER A 415 -30.25 10.44 5.15
CA SER A 415 -30.95 9.50 6.06
C SER A 415 -32.42 9.21 5.69
N ARG A 416 -33.00 9.91 4.71
CA ARG A 416 -34.41 9.75 4.28
C ARG A 416 -34.55 9.10 2.90
N GLU A 417 -33.61 9.36 2.01
CA GLU A 417 -33.65 8.93 0.62
C GLU A 417 -32.42 8.08 0.30
N PRO A 418 -32.58 6.80 -0.12
CA PRO A 418 -31.46 5.93 -0.48
C PRO A 418 -30.53 6.54 -1.52
N ASP A 419 -31.10 7.31 -2.46
CA ASP A 419 -30.41 8.06 -3.51
C ASP A 419 -30.44 9.58 -3.23
N GLY A 420 -30.36 9.97 -1.95
CA GLY A 420 -30.33 11.36 -1.47
C GLY A 420 -29.04 12.10 -1.81
N TYR A 421 -28.78 12.27 -3.11
CA TYR A 421 -27.69 13.05 -3.66
C TYR A 421 -27.97 14.56 -3.63
N TRP A 422 -26.92 15.35 -3.75
CA TRP A 422 -26.94 16.81 -3.75
C TRP A 422 -26.03 17.37 -4.83
N SER A 423 -26.53 18.34 -5.59
CA SER A 423 -25.71 19.23 -6.42
C SER A 423 -25.16 20.41 -5.59
N VAL A 424 -24.08 21.06 -6.05
CA VAL A 424 -23.54 22.25 -5.38
C VAL A 424 -24.57 23.39 -5.27
N PRO A 425 -25.38 23.72 -6.31
CA PRO A 425 -26.41 24.76 -6.20
C PRO A 425 -27.46 24.46 -5.13
N GLU A 426 -27.97 23.23 -5.03
CA GLU A 426 -28.98 22.86 -4.02
C GLU A 426 -28.48 23.05 -2.58
N VAL A 427 -27.22 22.70 -2.31
CA VAL A 427 -26.61 22.89 -0.98
C VAL A 427 -26.39 24.37 -0.71
N ALA A 428 -25.97 25.14 -1.71
CA ALA A 428 -25.79 26.59 -1.61
C ALA A 428 -27.11 27.30 -1.28
N ASP A 429 -28.18 26.99 -2.02
CA ASP A 429 -29.54 27.52 -1.79
C ASP A 429 -30.08 27.13 -0.41
N THR A 430 -29.89 25.87 0.00
CA THR A 430 -30.33 25.37 1.32
C THR A 430 -29.59 26.06 2.48
N MET A 431 -28.34 26.46 2.27
CA MET A 431 -27.49 27.11 3.27
C MET A 431 -27.51 28.64 3.23
N GLY A 432 -28.10 29.25 2.20
CA GLY A 432 -27.96 30.69 1.95
C GLY A 432 -26.52 31.11 1.65
N LEU A 433 -25.70 30.22 1.07
CA LEU A 433 -24.29 30.44 0.74
C LEU A 433 -24.12 30.77 -0.75
N THR A 434 -22.98 31.39 -1.10
CA THR A 434 -22.59 31.47 -2.51
C THR A 434 -22.14 30.09 -3.03
N ALA A 435 -22.31 29.85 -4.33
CA ALA A 435 -21.89 28.59 -4.96
C ALA A 435 -20.38 28.32 -4.79
N GLY A 436 -19.54 29.36 -4.76
CA GLY A 436 -18.09 29.23 -4.53
C GLY A 436 -17.74 28.77 -3.12
N GLU A 437 -18.38 29.37 -2.10
CA GLU A 437 -18.20 28.94 -0.71
C GLU A 437 -18.73 27.54 -0.43
N CYS A 438 -19.84 27.17 -1.10
CA CYS A 438 -20.38 25.83 -1.02
C CYS A 438 -19.45 24.80 -1.67
N ALA A 439 -18.90 25.12 -2.85
CA ALA A 439 -17.93 24.28 -3.54
C ALA A 439 -16.66 24.03 -2.72
N ASP A 440 -16.13 25.07 -2.06
CA ASP A 440 -14.98 24.97 -1.15
C ASP A 440 -15.26 24.02 0.04
N GLY A 441 -16.42 24.19 0.70
CA GLY A 441 -16.85 23.30 1.77
C GLY A 441 -17.04 21.85 1.32
N ILE A 442 -17.67 21.63 0.16
CA ILE A 442 -17.84 20.30 -0.45
C ILE A 442 -16.49 19.68 -0.82
N TYR A 443 -15.56 20.45 -1.37
CA TYR A 443 -14.20 20.01 -1.67
C TYR A 443 -13.47 19.54 -0.40
N HIS A 444 -13.53 20.32 0.68
CA HIS A 444 -12.95 19.93 1.96
C HIS A 444 -13.55 18.64 2.55
N LEU A 445 -14.88 18.45 2.46
CA LEU A 445 -15.51 17.20 2.90
C LEU A 445 -15.18 16.02 1.97
N LEU A 446 -14.94 16.26 0.68
CA LEU A 446 -14.52 15.24 -0.29
C LEU A 446 -13.09 14.75 -0.02
N ILE A 447 -12.11 15.65 0.21
CA ILE A 447 -10.72 15.25 0.50
C ILE A 447 -10.55 14.55 1.85
N LEU A 448 -11.46 14.79 2.80
CA LEU A 448 -11.56 14.03 4.06
C LEU A 448 -12.26 12.67 3.89
N GLY A 449 -12.85 12.40 2.71
CA GLY A 449 -13.57 11.15 2.43
C GLY A 449 -14.92 11.04 3.14
N ILE A 450 -15.54 12.17 3.50
CA ILE A 450 -16.89 12.25 4.11
C ILE A 450 -17.99 12.21 3.04
N LEU A 451 -17.68 12.73 1.85
CA LEU A 451 -18.57 12.70 0.69
C LEU A 451 -18.11 11.64 -0.32
N ARG A 452 -19.09 11.03 -0.97
CA ARG A 452 -18.94 10.32 -2.24
C ARG A 452 -19.42 11.24 -3.36
N ARG A 453 -18.58 11.44 -4.38
CA ARG A 453 -19.00 12.00 -5.67
C ARG A 453 -19.57 10.89 -6.57
N VAL A 454 -20.63 11.20 -7.29
CA VAL A 454 -21.18 10.41 -8.41
C VAL A 454 -21.49 11.39 -9.52
N ASP A 455 -21.08 11.09 -10.76
CA ASP A 455 -21.43 11.90 -11.92
C ASP A 455 -22.71 11.34 -12.55
N HIS A 456 -23.73 12.18 -12.72
CA HIS A 456 -25.03 11.79 -13.24
C HIS A 456 -25.51 12.81 -14.27
N HIS A 457 -25.68 12.38 -15.53
CA HIS A 457 -26.02 13.25 -16.67
C HIS A 457 -25.13 14.52 -16.76
N ASP A 458 -23.81 14.33 -16.69
CA ASP A 458 -22.77 15.38 -16.67
C ASP A 458 -22.82 16.37 -15.49
N VAL A 459 -23.70 16.15 -14.50
CA VAL A 459 -23.74 16.90 -13.24
C VAL A 459 -22.99 16.12 -12.15
N ALA A 460 -22.04 16.80 -11.51
CA ALA A 460 -21.34 16.26 -10.34
C ALA A 460 -22.26 16.32 -9.11
N MET A 461 -22.66 15.15 -8.62
CA MET A 461 -23.53 14.96 -7.48
C MET A 461 -22.76 14.40 -6.28
N PHE A 462 -23.15 14.79 -5.07
CA PHE A 462 -22.47 14.44 -3.82
C PHE A 462 -23.43 13.81 -2.82
N LYS A 463 -22.98 12.77 -2.12
CA LYS A 463 -23.73 12.11 -1.04
C LYS A 463 -22.83 11.93 0.19
N VAL A 464 -23.36 12.21 1.38
CA VAL A 464 -22.68 11.91 2.65
C VAL A 464 -22.66 10.39 2.84
N LEU A 465 -21.55 9.81 3.27
CA LEU A 465 -21.53 8.38 3.62
C LEU A 465 -22.56 8.10 4.73
N ASN A 466 -23.41 7.08 4.58
CA ASN A 466 -24.44 6.69 5.54
C ASN A 466 -23.88 6.57 6.98
N ILE A 467 -22.69 5.96 7.14
CA ILE A 467 -22.00 5.84 8.43
C ILE A 467 -21.63 7.21 9.05
N VAL A 468 -21.32 8.20 8.22
CA VAL A 468 -20.97 9.57 8.68
C VAL A 468 -22.23 10.39 8.95
N SER A 469 -23.28 10.22 8.15
CA SER A 469 -24.59 10.87 8.33
C SER A 469 -25.16 10.60 9.73
N ILE A 470 -25.18 9.32 10.13
CA ILE A 470 -25.73 8.89 11.42
C ILE A 470 -24.83 9.30 12.59
N ALA A 471 -23.50 9.19 12.44
CA ALA A 471 -22.58 9.69 13.46
C ALA A 471 -22.66 11.22 13.65
N GLY A 472 -22.88 11.97 12.56
CA GLY A 472 -23.07 13.42 12.59
C GLY A 472 -24.36 13.81 13.30
N GLN A 473 -25.48 13.15 12.96
CA GLN A 473 -26.77 13.35 13.61
C GLN A 473 -26.70 13.06 15.12
N ASN A 474 -26.05 11.98 15.53
CA ASN A 474 -25.83 11.63 16.93
C ASN A 474 -24.95 12.66 17.67
N ALA A 475 -23.89 13.18 17.03
CA ALA A 475 -23.02 14.19 17.61
C ALA A 475 -23.74 15.54 17.84
N ILE A 476 -24.58 15.95 16.89
CA ILE A 476 -25.37 17.19 16.98
C ILE A 476 -26.45 17.06 18.07
N ALA A 477 -27.16 15.92 18.12
CA ALA A 477 -28.15 15.66 19.16
C ALA A 477 -27.53 15.66 20.57
N GLY A 478 -26.32 15.11 20.73
CA GLY A 478 -25.59 15.12 22.00
C GLY A 478 -25.13 16.52 22.43
N GLN A 479 -24.79 17.40 21.49
CA GLN A 479 -24.44 18.80 21.80
C GLN A 479 -25.66 19.61 22.24
N ASN A 480 -26.81 19.45 21.57
CA ASN A 480 -28.06 20.12 21.92
C ASN A 480 -28.66 19.63 23.25
N ALA A 481 -28.23 18.49 23.79
CA ALA A 481 -28.62 17.98 25.10
C ALA A 481 -27.67 18.40 26.24
N ALA A 482 -26.54 19.04 25.90
CA ALA A 482 -25.52 19.50 26.85
C ALA A 482 -25.40 21.03 26.94
N ALA A 483 -26.18 21.76 26.14
CA ALA A 483 -26.37 23.21 26.15
C ALA A 483 -27.72 23.58 26.77
#